data_AF-A0A132NZE7-F1
#
_entry.id   AF-A0A132NZE7-F1
#
_cell.length_a   1.000
_cell.length_b   1.000
_cell.length_c   1.000
_cell.angle_alpha   90.00
_cell.angle_beta   90.00
_cell.angle_gamma   90.00
#
_symmetry.space_group_name_H-M   'P 1'
#
loop_
_entity.id
_entity.type
_entity.pdbx_description
1 polymer ?
#
loop_
_entity_poly.entity_id
_entity_poly.type
_entity_poly.pdbx_seq_one_letter_code
_entity_poly.pdbx_strand_id
1 'polypeptide(L)'
;MQKRRKVGGLSQNRSIYTEQSTPDNERSKEKIEQLIGKLSSCALGLPKHSEQVAALQELADIAAKDQEAAVSTDSKDGVFDSSEHVVQAIVANNKIGLILELLGNTLRELPTVPAKSNGQLLLCSAAKSLLILVKCCSDTRDVFEIFNYQSFFTVLSYVTIVTELAKLDDSISDFASLCATLYIYCVYNAARHTDYMQMDVSNKLLELMGSHRCVATALATYSDGHVSLSDDCIMTLAEFLAILAESEMFLDHADTYFDQTTSTLFLQFYNKAVKPIMLSQEERQRLLSLEEIVSFIKRELPGVWSECALETINGELSKDT
;
A
#
# COMPACT_ATOMS: atom_id res chain seq x y z
N MET A 1 -9.06 62.83 19.26
CA MET A 1 -9.44 62.44 17.88
C MET A 1 -8.81 61.10 17.54
N GLN A 2 -9.65 60.14 17.10
CA GLN A 2 -9.46 59.02 16.16
C GLN A 2 -8.06 58.40 15.98
N LYS A 3 -7.84 57.08 15.86
CA LYS A 3 -8.63 55.84 15.90
C LYS A 3 -7.59 54.71 16.06
N ARG A 4 -7.63 53.93 17.15
CA ARG A 4 -6.89 52.65 17.26
C ARG A 4 -7.71 51.58 16.52
N ARG A 5 -7.12 50.94 15.49
CA ARG A 5 -7.73 49.77 14.82
C ARG A 5 -7.57 48.54 15.71
N LYS A 6 -8.68 47.80 15.81
CA LYS A 6 -8.90 46.61 16.62
C LYS A 6 -8.04 45.44 16.15
N VAL A 7 -7.53 44.72 17.15
CA VAL A 7 -7.15 43.32 17.13
C VAL A 7 -8.32 42.49 16.58
N GLY A 8 -8.14 41.86 15.42
CA GLY A 8 -9.02 40.82 14.91
C GLY A 8 -8.49 39.48 15.39
N GLY A 9 -9.20 38.86 16.34
CA GLY A 9 -8.93 37.50 16.77
C GLY A 9 -9.17 36.53 15.63
N LEU A 10 -8.21 35.63 15.44
CA LEU A 10 -8.32 34.41 14.63
C LEU A 10 -9.52 33.61 15.15
N SER A 11 -10.61 33.59 14.40
CA SER A 11 -11.71 32.67 14.61
C SER A 11 -11.22 31.26 14.25
N GLN A 12 -11.04 30.43 15.28
CA GLN A 12 -11.01 28.98 15.13
C GLN A 12 -12.36 28.53 14.55
N ASN A 13 -12.43 28.33 13.25
CA ASN A 13 -13.50 27.56 12.64
C ASN A 13 -13.23 26.07 12.96
N ARG A 14 -13.72 25.61 14.12
CA ARG A 14 -14.07 24.20 14.27
C ARG A 14 -15.21 23.93 13.30
N SER A 15 -14.94 23.16 12.25
CA SER A 15 -15.99 22.56 11.44
C SER A 15 -16.77 21.59 12.33
N ILE A 16 -17.97 21.99 12.76
CA ILE A 16 -18.91 21.12 13.41
C ILE A 16 -19.70 20.46 12.27
N TYR A 17 -19.16 19.37 11.71
CA TYR A 17 -20.01 18.41 11.00
C TYR A 17 -20.85 17.71 12.06
N THR A 18 -22.12 18.10 12.15
CA THR A 18 -23.10 17.35 12.94
C THR A 18 -23.49 16.16 12.06
N GLU A 19 -22.94 14.98 12.34
CA GLU A 19 -23.42 13.73 11.73
C GLU A 19 -24.91 13.57 12.06
N GLN A 20 -25.79 13.76 11.08
CA GLN A 20 -27.15 13.23 11.17
C GLN A 20 -27.08 11.75 10.82
N SER A 21 -27.06 10.89 11.85
CA SER A 21 -27.14 9.44 11.66
C SER A 21 -28.54 9.06 11.17
N THR A 22 -28.63 8.40 10.02
CA THR A 22 -29.86 7.73 9.59
C THR A 22 -29.96 6.35 10.25
N PRO A 23 -31.16 5.79 10.44
CA PRO A 23 -31.34 4.47 11.07
C PRO A 23 -30.62 3.32 10.34
N ASP A 24 -30.44 3.44 9.02
CA ASP A 24 -29.69 2.46 8.22
C ASP A 24 -28.18 2.57 8.43
N ASN A 25 -27.68 3.78 8.71
CA ASN A 25 -26.27 3.99 9.07
C ASN A 25 -25.98 3.41 10.47
N GLU A 26 -26.87 3.59 11.45
CA GLU A 26 -26.69 3.03 12.81
C GLU A 26 -26.67 1.51 12.81
N ARG A 27 -27.58 0.86 12.07
CA ARG A 27 -27.56 -0.60 11.89
C ARG A 27 -26.29 -1.11 11.22
N SER A 28 -25.70 -0.32 10.33
CA SER A 28 -24.43 -0.66 9.67
C SER A 28 -23.24 -0.54 10.63
N LYS A 29 -23.21 0.49 11.49
CA LYS A 29 -22.18 0.63 12.54
C LYS A 29 -22.24 -0.52 13.56
N GLU A 30 -23.42 -0.86 14.09
CA GLU A 30 -23.60 -1.97 15.03
C GLU A 30 -23.12 -3.31 14.46
N LYS A 31 -23.38 -3.55 13.17
CA LYS A 31 -22.92 -4.75 12.47
C LYS A 31 -21.40 -4.81 12.37
N ILE A 32 -20.73 -3.70 12.03
CA ILE A 32 -19.27 -3.61 11.96
C ILE A 32 -18.66 -3.93 13.33
N GLU A 33 -19.19 -3.36 14.41
CA GLU A 33 -18.72 -3.63 15.77
C GLU A 33 -18.88 -5.11 16.16
N GLN A 34 -20.03 -5.71 15.83
CA GLN A 34 -20.26 -7.14 16.07
C GLN A 34 -19.27 -8.03 15.31
N LEU A 35 -18.95 -7.69 14.06
CA LEU A 35 -17.98 -8.43 13.26
C LEU A 35 -16.57 -8.31 13.82
N ILE A 36 -16.17 -7.11 14.26
CA ILE A 36 -14.88 -6.86 14.91
C ILE A 36 -14.78 -7.60 16.26
N GLY A 37 -15.89 -7.67 17.00
CA GLY A 37 -15.99 -8.43 18.24
C GLY A 37 -15.74 -9.94 18.07
N LYS A 38 -16.00 -10.49 16.87
CA LYS A 38 -15.72 -11.90 16.54
C LYS A 38 -14.25 -12.19 16.24
N LEU A 39 -13.44 -11.15 16.00
CA LEU A 39 -12.01 -11.34 15.69
C LEU A 39 -11.23 -11.75 16.94
N SER A 40 -10.54 -12.89 16.85
CA SER A 40 -9.76 -13.48 17.94
C SER A 40 -8.39 -13.94 17.46
N SER A 41 -7.44 -14.07 18.40
CA SER A 41 -6.14 -14.69 18.15
C SER A 41 -6.30 -16.19 17.97
N CYS A 42 -6.29 -16.67 16.74
CA CYS A 42 -6.29 -18.09 16.41
C CYS A 42 -5.57 -18.35 15.08
N ALA A 43 -5.07 -19.58 14.89
CA ALA A 43 -4.52 -20.00 13.61
C ALA A 43 -5.63 -20.11 12.56
N LEU A 44 -5.67 -19.17 11.61
CA LEU A 44 -6.56 -19.24 10.46
C LEU A 44 -6.05 -20.35 9.54
N GLY A 45 -6.95 -21.16 8.96
CA GLY A 45 -6.57 -22.29 8.09
C GLY A 45 -7.08 -23.66 8.55
N LEU A 46 -7.49 -23.80 9.82
CA LEU A 46 -8.14 -25.03 10.29
C LEU A 46 -9.62 -25.08 9.89
N PRO A 47 -10.20 -26.28 9.65
CA PRO A 47 -11.60 -26.45 9.21
C PRO A 47 -12.67 -25.84 10.13
N LYS A 48 -12.30 -25.47 11.37
CA LYS A 48 -13.22 -24.96 12.40
C LYS A 48 -13.24 -23.42 12.49
N HIS A 49 -12.47 -22.69 11.70
CA HIS A 49 -12.37 -21.22 11.77
C HIS A 49 -13.18 -20.47 10.71
N SER A 50 -14.22 -21.11 10.16
CA SER A 50 -15.07 -20.53 9.10
C SER A 50 -15.78 -19.24 9.52
N GLU A 51 -16.18 -19.11 10.78
CA GLU A 51 -16.86 -17.91 11.29
C GLU A 51 -15.96 -16.67 11.30
N GLN A 52 -14.68 -16.84 11.65
CA GLN A 52 -13.72 -15.74 11.66
C GLN A 52 -13.35 -15.31 10.23
N VAL A 53 -13.19 -16.26 9.32
CA VAL A 53 -12.96 -15.96 7.90
C VAL A 53 -14.16 -15.23 7.30
N ALA A 54 -15.39 -15.67 7.60
CA ALA A 54 -16.60 -14.99 7.14
C ALA A 54 -16.69 -13.55 7.68
N ALA A 55 -16.35 -13.33 8.97
CA ALA A 55 -16.32 -11.99 9.54
C ALA A 55 -15.27 -11.10 8.89
N LEU A 56 -14.07 -11.62 8.61
CA LEU A 56 -13.01 -10.90 7.89
C LEU A 56 -13.42 -10.55 6.46
N GLN A 57 -13.99 -11.50 5.73
CA GLN A 57 -14.53 -11.28 4.38
C GLN A 57 -15.57 -10.17 4.38
N GLU A 58 -16.54 -10.24 5.28
CA GLU A 58 -17.59 -9.24 5.35
C GLU A 58 -17.08 -7.84 5.74
N LEU A 59 -16.12 -7.76 6.66
CA LEU A 59 -15.46 -6.49 7.00
C LEU A 59 -14.68 -5.92 5.82
N ALA A 60 -13.92 -6.75 5.11
CA ALA A 60 -13.17 -6.33 3.94
C ALA A 60 -14.08 -5.90 2.78
N ASP A 61 -15.20 -6.60 2.57
CA ASP A 61 -16.19 -6.27 1.55
C ASP A 61 -16.89 -4.94 1.88
N ILE A 62 -17.18 -4.67 3.16
CA ILE A 62 -17.68 -3.35 3.58
C ILE A 62 -16.62 -2.28 3.30
N ALA A 63 -15.37 -2.51 3.73
CA ALA A 63 -14.29 -1.54 3.55
C ALA A 63 -13.94 -1.27 2.08
N ALA A 64 -14.11 -2.24 1.19
CA ALA A 64 -13.80 -2.12 -0.24
C ALA A 64 -14.89 -1.39 -1.03
N LYS A 65 -16.17 -1.48 -0.62
CA LYS A 65 -17.32 -0.92 -1.36
C LYS A 65 -17.24 0.59 -1.59
N ASP A 66 -16.62 1.34 -0.69
CA ASP A 66 -16.54 2.80 -0.83
C ASP A 66 -15.32 3.27 -1.63
N GLN A 67 -14.29 2.42 -1.76
CA GLN A 67 -13.15 2.72 -2.62
C GLN A 67 -13.52 2.66 -4.12
N GLU A 68 -14.54 1.86 -4.47
CA GLU A 68 -15.11 1.83 -5.83
C GLU A 68 -16.08 3.00 -6.09
N ALA A 69 -16.78 3.49 -5.05
CA ALA A 69 -17.77 4.57 -5.18
C ALA A 69 -17.13 5.97 -5.35
N ALA A 70 -15.94 6.20 -4.77
CA ALA A 70 -15.21 7.47 -4.85
C ALA A 70 -14.78 7.85 -6.28
N VAL A 71 -14.78 6.91 -7.22
CA VAL A 71 -14.47 7.14 -8.64
C VAL A 71 -15.71 7.61 -9.43
N SER A 72 -16.92 7.55 -8.85
CA SER A 72 -18.16 7.58 -9.65
C SER A 72 -19.19 8.69 -9.37
N THR A 73 -19.09 9.52 -8.31
CA THR A 73 -20.18 10.47 -8.00
C THR A 73 -19.76 11.88 -7.57
N ASP A 74 -20.08 12.83 -8.45
CA ASP A 74 -20.43 14.22 -8.17
C ASP A 74 -21.75 14.24 -7.35
N SER A 75 -21.72 14.04 -6.03
CA SER A 75 -22.95 14.23 -5.22
C SER A 75 -22.70 14.76 -3.82
N LYS A 76 -23.20 15.97 -3.60
CA LYS A 76 -23.42 16.62 -2.31
C LYS A 76 -24.59 15.93 -1.60
N ASP A 77 -24.34 14.85 -0.88
CA ASP A 77 -25.16 14.40 0.25
C ASP A 77 -24.29 13.51 1.13
N GLY A 78 -24.48 13.53 2.44
CA GLY A 78 -23.59 12.87 3.41
C GLY A 78 -23.44 11.38 3.14
N VAL A 79 -22.39 11.03 2.39
CA VAL A 79 -22.00 9.65 2.10
C VAL A 79 -21.49 9.04 3.41
N PHE A 80 -22.10 7.94 3.82
CA PHE A 80 -21.56 7.11 4.88
C PHE A 80 -20.25 6.50 4.38
N ASP A 81 -19.11 7.01 4.84
CA ASP A 81 -17.80 6.41 4.55
C ASP A 81 -17.65 5.14 5.42
N SER A 82 -18.24 4.04 4.95
CA SER A 82 -18.20 2.74 5.62
C SER A 82 -16.77 2.21 5.76
N SER A 83 -15.85 2.60 4.88
CA SER A 83 -14.42 2.32 5.04
C SER A 83 -13.84 3.01 6.27
N GLU A 84 -14.17 4.29 6.49
CA GLU A 84 -13.80 5.04 7.69
C GLU A 84 -14.38 4.39 8.95
N HIS A 85 -15.64 3.94 8.91
CA HIS A 85 -16.28 3.28 10.07
C HIS A 85 -15.64 1.94 10.43
N VAL A 86 -15.25 1.13 9.44
CA VAL A 86 -14.50 -0.11 9.69
C VAL A 86 -13.17 0.20 10.36
N VAL A 87 -12.44 1.19 9.85
CA VAL A 87 -11.15 1.61 10.41
C VAL A 87 -11.31 2.17 11.83
N GLN A 88 -12.28 3.06 12.06
CA GLN A 88 -12.59 3.61 13.38
C GLN A 88 -12.96 2.52 14.38
N ALA A 89 -13.75 1.53 13.98
CA ALA A 89 -14.14 0.44 14.87
C ALA A 89 -12.95 -0.50 15.16
N ILE A 90 -12.05 -0.73 14.20
CA ILE A 90 -10.79 -1.47 14.42
C ILE A 90 -9.92 -0.76 15.47
N VAL A 91 -9.79 0.57 15.36
CA VAL A 91 -9.03 1.42 16.27
C VAL A 91 -9.66 1.41 17.67
N ALA A 92 -10.96 1.68 17.76
CA ALA A 92 -11.70 1.74 19.03
C ALA A 92 -11.63 0.42 19.82
N ASN A 93 -11.53 -0.71 19.11
CA ASN A 93 -11.42 -2.04 19.72
C ASN A 93 -9.96 -2.54 19.85
N ASN A 94 -8.96 -1.71 19.55
CA ASN A 94 -7.53 -2.06 19.60
C ASN A 94 -7.16 -3.33 18.80
N LYS A 95 -7.74 -3.50 17.59
CA LYS A 95 -7.60 -4.74 16.80
C LYS A 95 -6.48 -4.73 15.76
N ILE A 96 -5.79 -3.62 15.55
CA ILE A 96 -4.73 -3.50 14.52
C ILE A 96 -3.62 -4.53 14.72
N GLY A 97 -3.12 -4.68 15.96
CA GLY A 97 -2.08 -5.67 16.28
C GLY A 97 -2.53 -7.10 15.97
N LEU A 98 -3.78 -7.43 16.30
CA LEU A 98 -4.37 -8.74 15.99
C LEU A 98 -4.50 -8.95 14.48
N ILE A 99 -4.93 -7.95 13.71
CA ILE A 99 -5.05 -8.05 12.25
C ILE A 99 -3.69 -8.33 11.62
N LEU A 100 -2.63 -7.62 12.04
CA LEU A 100 -1.26 -7.87 11.57
C LEU A 100 -0.77 -9.26 11.94
N GLU A 101 -1.03 -9.70 13.18
CA GLU A 101 -0.67 -11.05 13.64
C GLU A 101 -1.36 -12.13 12.80
N LEU A 102 -2.68 -12.01 12.59
CA LEU A 102 -3.47 -12.93 11.78
C LEU A 102 -2.96 -12.96 10.34
N LEU A 103 -2.64 -11.80 9.75
CA LEU A 103 -2.11 -11.72 8.40
C LEU A 103 -0.76 -12.44 8.30
N GLY A 104 0.15 -12.17 9.24
CA GLY A 104 1.46 -12.81 9.28
C GLY A 104 1.37 -14.33 9.45
N ASN A 105 0.47 -14.80 10.32
CA ASN A 105 0.23 -16.24 10.49
C ASN A 105 -0.33 -16.87 9.22
N THR A 106 -1.32 -16.23 8.59
CA THR A 106 -1.98 -16.71 7.36
C THR A 106 -0.99 -16.84 6.19
N LEU A 107 -0.19 -15.79 5.95
CA LEU A 107 0.79 -15.78 4.85
C LEU A 107 1.89 -16.84 5.04
N ARG A 108 2.33 -17.07 6.28
CA ARG A 108 3.35 -18.10 6.59
C ARG A 108 2.81 -19.53 6.50
N GLU A 109 1.53 -19.74 6.77
CA GLU A 109 0.90 -21.06 6.70
C GLU A 109 0.60 -21.47 5.26
N LEU A 110 0.34 -20.52 4.36
CA LEU A 110 0.00 -20.76 2.96
C LEU A 110 0.90 -21.77 2.22
N PRO A 111 2.24 -21.70 2.26
CA PRO A 111 3.11 -22.68 1.57
C PRO A 111 3.04 -24.10 2.14
N THR A 112 2.49 -24.28 3.35
CA THR A 112 2.41 -25.59 4.02
C THR A 112 1.13 -26.36 3.67
N VAL A 113 0.15 -25.68 3.06
CA VAL A 113 -1.15 -26.25 2.74
C VAL A 113 -1.16 -26.80 1.31
N PRO A 114 -1.70 -28.01 1.06
CA PRO A 114 -1.74 -28.57 -0.28
C PRO A 114 -2.47 -27.67 -1.28
N ALA A 115 -1.88 -27.54 -2.47
CA ALA A 115 -2.45 -26.77 -3.56
C ALA A 115 -3.88 -27.25 -3.91
N LYS A 116 -4.77 -26.30 -4.22
CA LYS A 116 -6.18 -26.52 -4.59
C LYS A 116 -7.03 -27.20 -3.52
N SER A 117 -6.53 -27.29 -2.28
CA SER A 117 -7.32 -27.76 -1.15
C SER A 117 -8.28 -26.65 -0.65
N ASN A 118 -9.38 -27.06 -0.01
CA ASN A 118 -10.29 -26.12 0.65
C ASN A 118 -9.56 -25.27 1.70
N GLY A 119 -8.52 -25.81 2.36
CA GLY A 119 -7.69 -25.07 3.31
C GLY A 119 -6.94 -23.92 2.64
N GLN A 120 -6.36 -24.14 1.46
CA GLN A 120 -5.64 -23.10 0.72
C GLN A 120 -6.59 -21.98 0.30
N LEU A 121 -7.79 -22.33 -0.19
CA LEU A 121 -8.81 -21.34 -0.58
C LEU A 121 -9.24 -20.45 0.61
N LEU A 122 -9.43 -21.05 1.79
CA LEU A 122 -9.76 -20.31 3.01
C LEU A 122 -8.62 -19.37 3.43
N LEU A 123 -7.36 -19.84 3.37
CA LEU A 123 -6.19 -19.01 3.69
C LEU A 123 -6.02 -17.86 2.70
N CYS A 124 -6.13 -18.12 1.39
CA CYS A 124 -6.07 -17.06 0.38
C CYS A 124 -7.16 -16.01 0.62
N SER A 125 -8.39 -16.45 0.92
CA SER A 125 -9.46 -15.52 1.21
C SER A 125 -9.22 -14.71 2.48
N ALA A 126 -8.72 -15.34 3.55
CA ALA A 126 -8.41 -14.64 4.78
C ALA A 126 -7.27 -13.63 4.58
N ALA A 127 -6.20 -14.02 3.87
CA ALA A 127 -5.08 -13.16 3.55
C ALA A 127 -5.51 -11.95 2.71
N LYS A 128 -6.35 -12.16 1.68
CA LYS A 128 -6.97 -11.07 0.91
C LYS A 128 -7.69 -10.09 1.83
N SER A 129 -8.62 -10.58 2.65
CA SER A 129 -9.42 -9.73 3.52
C SER A 129 -8.57 -8.95 4.51
N LEU A 130 -7.57 -9.61 5.11
CA LEU A 130 -6.65 -8.98 6.05
C LEU A 130 -5.78 -7.91 5.38
N LEU A 131 -5.26 -8.15 4.17
CA LEU A 131 -4.49 -7.17 3.41
C LEU A 131 -5.33 -5.93 3.04
N ILE A 132 -6.61 -6.11 2.68
CA ILE A 132 -7.54 -5.00 2.43
C ILE A 132 -7.70 -4.15 3.71
N LEU A 133 -7.94 -4.79 4.85
CA LEU A 133 -8.07 -4.09 6.13
C LEU A 133 -6.78 -3.34 6.52
N VAL A 134 -5.61 -3.95 6.31
CA VAL A 134 -4.32 -3.30 6.53
C VAL A 134 -4.13 -2.10 5.61
N LYS A 135 -4.47 -2.23 4.32
CA LYS A 135 -4.45 -1.10 3.37
C LYS A 135 -5.32 0.04 3.86
N CYS A 136 -6.59 -0.23 4.20
CA CYS A 136 -7.52 0.80 4.67
C CYS A 136 -7.01 1.48 5.96
N CYS A 137 -6.48 0.71 6.91
CA CYS A 137 -5.93 1.29 8.14
C CYS A 137 -4.66 2.12 7.88
N SER A 138 -3.81 1.74 6.92
CA SER A 138 -2.63 2.52 6.55
C SER A 138 -2.97 3.82 5.80
N ASP A 139 -4.16 3.90 5.21
CA ASP A 139 -4.61 5.05 4.42
C ASP A 139 -4.87 6.29 5.31
N THR A 140 -5.31 6.09 6.54
CA THR A 140 -5.59 7.19 7.46
C THR A 140 -4.35 7.51 8.28
N ARG A 141 -3.84 8.74 8.21
CA ARG A 141 -2.61 9.15 8.91
C ARG A 141 -2.66 8.87 10.42
N ASP A 142 -3.72 9.31 11.10
CA ASP A 142 -3.88 9.13 12.54
C ASP A 142 -3.88 7.65 12.95
N VAL A 143 -4.37 6.80 12.05
CA VAL A 143 -4.38 5.35 12.25
C VAL A 143 -3.00 4.78 11.94
N PHE A 144 -2.32 5.27 10.92
CA PHE A 144 -0.94 4.87 10.64
C PHE A 144 0.01 5.18 11.80
N GLU A 145 -0.18 6.30 12.50
CA GLU A 145 0.61 6.66 13.69
C GLU A 145 0.50 5.66 14.85
N ILE A 146 -0.54 4.82 14.90
CA ILE A 146 -0.71 3.79 15.95
C ILE A 146 -0.20 2.41 15.53
N PHE A 147 0.27 2.24 14.29
CA PHE A 147 0.89 0.98 13.88
C PHE A 147 2.19 0.74 14.64
N ASN A 148 2.43 -0.52 14.99
CA ASN A 148 3.80 -0.97 15.21
C ASN A 148 4.47 -1.15 13.84
N TYR A 149 5.30 -0.18 13.43
CA TYR A 149 5.94 -0.17 12.12
C TYR A 149 6.82 -1.40 11.85
N GLN A 150 7.51 -1.91 12.87
CA GLN A 150 8.30 -3.12 12.73
C GLN A 150 7.41 -4.31 12.37
N SER A 151 6.32 -4.52 13.11
CA SER A 151 5.35 -5.59 12.83
C SER A 151 4.69 -5.40 11.46
N PHE A 152 4.34 -4.16 11.10
CA PHE A 152 3.76 -3.82 9.80
C PHE A 152 4.66 -4.26 8.63
N PHE A 153 5.91 -3.78 8.60
CA PHE A 153 6.83 -4.13 7.51
C PHE A 153 7.27 -5.60 7.55
N THR A 154 7.41 -6.19 8.74
CA THR A 154 7.70 -7.63 8.87
C THR A 154 6.60 -8.46 8.23
N VAL A 155 5.34 -8.15 8.53
CA VAL A 155 4.19 -8.91 7.98
C VAL A 155 4.04 -8.68 6.48
N LEU A 156 4.19 -7.43 6.01
CA LEU A 156 4.14 -7.14 4.57
C LEU A 156 5.26 -7.83 3.79
N SER A 157 6.44 -8.05 4.39
CA SER A 157 7.52 -8.78 3.74
C SER A 157 7.12 -10.22 3.34
N TYR A 158 6.15 -10.82 4.06
CA TYR A 158 5.64 -12.15 3.73
C TYR A 158 4.80 -12.21 2.46
N VAL A 159 4.41 -11.07 1.87
CA VAL A 159 3.78 -11.06 0.53
C VAL A 159 4.68 -11.70 -0.52
N THR A 160 6.00 -11.59 -0.37
CA THR A 160 6.98 -12.26 -1.25
C THR A 160 6.80 -13.77 -1.30
N ILE A 161 6.31 -14.40 -0.23
CA ILE A 161 6.02 -15.85 -0.22
C ILE A 161 4.97 -16.17 -1.29
N VAL A 162 3.93 -15.33 -1.41
CA VAL A 162 2.82 -15.55 -2.35
C VAL A 162 3.30 -15.38 -3.80
N THR A 163 4.13 -14.36 -4.06
CA THR A 163 4.67 -14.13 -5.41
C THR A 163 5.63 -15.25 -5.82
N GLU A 164 6.47 -15.74 -4.91
CA GLU A 164 7.34 -16.90 -5.19
C GLU A 164 6.55 -18.20 -5.41
N LEU A 165 5.47 -18.42 -4.66
CA LEU A 165 4.59 -19.57 -4.87
C LEU A 165 3.93 -19.52 -6.25
N ALA A 166 3.57 -18.34 -6.78
CA ALA A 166 2.95 -18.21 -8.10
C ALA A 166 3.86 -18.63 -9.24
N LYS A 167 5.19 -18.56 -9.06
CA LYS A 167 6.18 -19.10 -10.01
C LYS A 167 6.18 -20.62 -10.07
N LEU A 168 5.70 -21.27 -9.00
CA LEU A 168 5.63 -22.73 -8.89
C LEU A 168 4.23 -23.25 -9.25
N ASP A 169 3.20 -22.44 -9.03
CA ASP A 169 1.79 -22.77 -9.30
C ASP A 169 1.06 -21.56 -9.88
N ASP A 170 0.94 -21.52 -11.20
CA ASP A 170 0.24 -20.44 -11.91
C ASP A 170 -1.23 -20.27 -11.47
N SER A 171 -1.85 -21.28 -10.83
CA SER A 171 -3.24 -21.18 -10.39
C SER A 171 -3.47 -20.16 -9.25
N ILE A 172 -2.40 -19.65 -8.63
CA ILE A 172 -2.47 -18.57 -7.65
C ILE A 172 -1.96 -17.22 -8.18
N SER A 173 -1.69 -17.08 -9.48
CA SER A 173 -1.18 -15.84 -10.10
C SER A 173 -2.11 -14.64 -9.88
N ASP A 174 -3.43 -14.80 -10.02
CA ASP A 174 -4.40 -13.73 -9.76
C ASP A 174 -4.34 -13.27 -8.29
N PHE A 175 -4.19 -14.23 -7.37
CA PHE A 175 -4.08 -13.94 -5.94
C PHE A 175 -2.74 -13.26 -5.61
N ALA A 176 -1.63 -13.69 -6.22
CA ALA A 176 -0.34 -13.04 -6.10
C ALA A 176 -0.38 -11.60 -6.63
N SER A 177 -1.07 -11.37 -7.74
CA SER A 177 -1.28 -10.05 -8.33
C SER A 177 -2.03 -9.11 -7.39
N LEU A 178 -3.08 -9.61 -6.74
CA LEU A 178 -3.80 -8.86 -5.71
C LEU A 178 -2.93 -8.56 -4.49
N CYS A 179 -2.14 -9.54 -4.02
CA CYS A 179 -1.26 -9.33 -2.87
C CYS A 179 -0.16 -8.31 -3.18
N ALA A 180 0.44 -8.37 -4.37
CA ALA A 180 1.42 -7.38 -4.83
C ALA A 180 0.81 -5.98 -4.93
N THR A 181 -0.41 -5.87 -5.46
CA THR A 181 -1.15 -4.61 -5.53
C THR A 181 -1.37 -4.02 -4.13
N LEU A 182 -1.91 -4.80 -3.20
CA LEU A 182 -2.16 -4.34 -1.83
C LEU A 182 -0.87 -4.00 -1.08
N TYR A 183 0.21 -4.74 -1.33
CA TYR A 183 1.54 -4.43 -0.82
C TYR A 183 2.02 -3.05 -1.28
N ILE A 184 1.93 -2.76 -2.58
CA ILE A 184 2.33 -1.47 -3.16
C ILE A 184 1.53 -0.32 -2.51
N TYR A 185 0.21 -0.46 -2.39
CA TYR A 185 -0.61 0.55 -1.70
C TYR A 185 -0.21 0.76 -0.24
N CYS A 186 0.09 -0.32 0.49
CA CYS A 186 0.49 -0.21 1.90
C CYS A 186 1.83 0.51 2.07
N VAL A 187 2.83 0.21 1.23
CA VAL A 187 4.14 0.90 1.31
C VAL A 187 4.08 2.33 0.77
N TYR A 188 3.25 2.59 -0.24
CA TYR A 188 2.92 3.95 -0.70
C TYR A 188 2.31 4.77 0.43
N ASN A 189 1.31 4.22 1.12
CA ASN A 189 0.67 4.86 2.26
C ASN A 189 1.66 5.15 3.39
N ALA A 190 2.59 4.23 3.67
CA ALA A 190 3.63 4.49 4.66
C ALA A 190 4.55 5.66 4.24
N ALA A 191 4.99 5.69 2.97
CA ALA A 191 5.85 6.74 2.45
C ALA A 191 5.16 8.11 2.43
N ARG A 192 3.92 8.22 1.95
CA ARG A 192 3.21 9.52 1.88
C ARG A 192 2.98 10.18 3.25
N HIS A 193 3.04 9.40 4.33
CA HIS A 193 2.89 9.93 5.68
C HIS A 193 4.22 10.43 6.28
N THR A 194 5.39 10.14 5.69
CA THR A 194 6.70 10.49 6.28
C THR A 194 6.89 11.98 6.50
N ASP A 195 6.38 12.81 5.60
CA ASP A 195 6.57 14.27 5.64
C ASP A 195 5.75 14.96 6.74
N TYR A 196 4.72 14.26 7.23
CA TYR A 196 3.85 14.75 8.30
C TYR A 196 4.28 14.28 9.68
N MET A 197 5.29 13.41 9.75
CA MET A 197 5.80 12.83 10.99
C MET A 197 6.93 13.68 11.59
N GLN A 198 7.22 13.42 12.87
CA GLN A 198 8.42 13.96 13.51
C GLN A 198 9.66 13.36 12.84
N MET A 199 10.69 14.18 12.61
CA MET A 199 11.89 13.80 11.84
C MET A 199 12.54 12.49 12.32
N ASP A 200 12.60 12.23 13.62
CA ASP A 200 13.18 11.00 14.16
C ASP A 200 12.30 9.76 13.92
N VAL A 201 10.98 9.95 13.79
CA VAL A 201 10.03 8.89 13.43
C VAL A 201 10.11 8.61 11.93
N SER A 202 10.17 9.64 11.10
CA SER A 202 10.34 9.51 9.64
C SER A 202 11.63 8.75 9.30
N ASN A 203 12.76 9.09 9.95
CA ASN A 203 14.03 8.38 9.76
C ASN A 203 13.92 6.89 10.11
N LYS A 204 13.33 6.55 11.26
CA LYS A 204 13.11 5.15 11.65
C LYS A 204 12.22 4.42 10.64
N LEU A 205 11.18 5.08 10.11
CA LEU A 205 10.30 4.49 9.11
C LEU A 205 11.05 4.19 7.80
N LEU A 206 11.86 5.14 7.32
CA LEU A 206 12.69 4.97 6.13
C LEU A 206 13.71 3.84 6.33
N GLU A 207 14.42 3.82 7.46
CA GLU A 207 15.35 2.73 7.82
C GLU A 207 14.66 1.36 7.82
N LEU A 208 13.43 1.28 8.35
CA LEU A 208 12.64 0.05 8.33
C LEU A 208 12.26 -0.37 6.91
N MET A 209 11.86 0.57 6.05
CA MET A 209 11.58 0.28 4.64
C MET A 209 12.83 -0.23 3.90
N GLY A 210 14.01 0.33 4.21
CA GLY A 210 15.29 -0.13 3.67
C GLY A 210 15.62 -1.54 4.16
N SER A 211 15.50 -1.77 5.45
CA SER A 211 15.77 -3.07 6.10
C SER A 211 14.87 -4.20 5.59
N HIS A 212 13.62 -3.89 5.24
CA HIS A 212 12.68 -4.85 4.65
C HIS A 212 12.68 -4.83 3.11
N ARG A 213 13.64 -4.13 2.49
CA ARG A 213 13.84 -4.04 1.04
C ARG A 213 12.58 -3.63 0.27
N CYS A 214 11.79 -2.70 0.81
CA CYS A 214 10.47 -2.40 0.26
C CYS A 214 10.49 -1.95 -1.22
N VAL A 215 11.45 -1.10 -1.58
CA VAL A 215 11.66 -0.64 -2.96
C VAL A 215 11.97 -1.81 -3.89
N ALA A 216 12.91 -2.68 -3.51
CA ALA A 216 13.31 -3.83 -4.31
C ALA A 216 12.15 -4.82 -4.49
N THR A 217 11.39 -5.10 -3.43
CA THR A 217 10.22 -5.97 -3.49
C THR A 217 9.15 -5.41 -4.40
N ALA A 218 8.79 -4.14 -4.27
CA ALA A 218 7.77 -3.51 -5.12
C ALA A 218 8.15 -3.56 -6.60
N LEU A 219 9.40 -3.18 -6.93
CA LEU A 219 9.92 -3.24 -8.30
C LEU A 219 10.02 -4.67 -8.84
N ALA A 220 10.40 -5.64 -7.99
CA ALA A 220 10.45 -7.05 -8.39
C ALA A 220 9.06 -7.58 -8.75
N THR A 221 8.01 -7.18 -8.02
CA THR A 221 6.63 -7.59 -8.36
C THR A 221 6.16 -7.02 -9.70
N TYR A 222 6.62 -5.84 -10.11
CA TYR A 222 6.31 -5.28 -11.43
C TYR A 222 6.97 -6.06 -12.57
N SER A 223 8.20 -6.52 -12.37
CA SER A 223 8.96 -7.26 -13.38
C SER A 223 8.66 -8.75 -13.41
N ASP A 224 7.84 -9.26 -12.49
CA ASP A 224 7.51 -10.69 -12.38
C ASP A 224 6.43 -11.08 -13.40
N GLY A 225 6.75 -12.02 -14.28
CA GLY A 225 5.82 -12.50 -15.32
C GLY A 225 4.61 -13.25 -14.79
N HIS A 226 4.60 -13.65 -13.50
CA HIS A 226 3.46 -14.31 -12.85
C HIS A 226 2.58 -13.33 -12.06
N VAL A 227 2.88 -12.03 -12.11
CA VAL A 227 2.14 -10.95 -11.45
C VAL A 227 1.66 -9.96 -12.50
N SER A 228 0.37 -9.66 -12.48
CA SER A 228 -0.24 -8.66 -13.35
C SER A 228 -0.72 -7.48 -12.53
N LEU A 229 -0.05 -6.33 -12.68
CA LEU A 229 -0.43 -5.07 -12.02
C LEU A 229 -1.30 -4.23 -12.96
N SER A 230 -2.34 -3.59 -12.41
CA SER A 230 -3.12 -2.60 -13.14
C SER A 230 -2.33 -1.31 -13.39
N ASP A 231 -2.76 -0.52 -14.37
CA ASP A 231 -2.15 0.79 -14.65
C ASP A 231 -2.19 1.72 -13.42
N ASP A 232 -3.29 1.72 -12.66
CA ASP A 232 -3.41 2.50 -11.41
C ASP A 232 -2.39 2.06 -10.35
N CYS A 233 -2.12 0.76 -10.25
CA CYS A 233 -1.12 0.24 -9.33
C CYS A 233 0.30 0.59 -9.78
N ILE A 234 0.56 0.53 -11.09
CA ILE A 234 1.83 0.96 -11.70
C ILE A 234 2.07 2.46 -11.45
N MET A 235 1.04 3.29 -11.57
CA MET A 235 1.12 4.72 -11.21
C MET A 235 1.36 4.94 -9.72
N THR A 236 0.67 4.18 -8.86
CA THR A 236 0.90 4.22 -7.41
C THR A 236 2.34 3.85 -7.06
N LEU A 237 2.95 2.87 -7.76
CA LEU A 237 4.36 2.53 -7.61
C LEU A 237 5.28 3.67 -8.06
N ALA A 238 4.95 4.37 -9.16
CA ALA A 238 5.72 5.52 -9.60
C ALA A 238 5.66 6.67 -8.58
N GLU A 239 4.48 6.97 -8.06
CA GLU A 239 4.28 8.00 -7.03
C GLU A 239 4.98 7.63 -5.72
N PHE A 240 4.94 6.36 -5.32
CA PHE A 240 5.68 5.87 -4.17
C PHE A 240 7.17 6.19 -4.26
N LEU A 241 7.78 5.89 -5.41
CA LEU A 241 9.19 6.19 -5.64
C LEU A 241 9.46 7.70 -5.73
N ALA A 242 8.51 8.47 -6.26
CA ALA A 242 8.61 9.92 -6.37
C ALA A 242 8.59 10.60 -5.01
N ILE A 243 7.70 10.18 -4.10
CA ILE A 243 7.63 10.65 -2.71
C ILE A 243 8.94 10.34 -1.99
N LEU A 244 9.48 9.14 -2.15
CA LEU A 244 10.78 8.79 -1.57
C LEU A 244 11.89 9.69 -2.12
N ALA A 245 11.91 9.95 -3.42
CA ALA A 245 12.91 10.82 -4.05
C ALA A 245 12.81 12.30 -3.63
N GLU A 246 11.65 12.76 -3.15
CA GLU A 246 11.49 14.11 -2.58
C GLU A 246 12.08 14.23 -1.17
N SER A 247 12.29 13.10 -0.47
CA SER A 247 12.87 13.07 0.87
C SER A 247 14.39 13.13 0.80
N GLU A 248 14.97 14.23 1.28
CA GLU A 248 16.44 14.38 1.43
C GLU A 248 17.03 13.23 2.27
N MET A 249 16.34 12.81 3.33
CA MET A 249 16.78 11.71 4.21
C MET A 249 16.83 10.37 3.48
N PHE A 250 15.93 10.15 2.52
CA PHE A 250 15.98 8.96 1.66
C PHE A 250 17.15 9.05 0.68
N LEU A 251 17.35 10.21 0.04
CA LEU A 251 18.44 10.40 -0.93
C LEU A 251 19.83 10.29 -0.29
N ASP A 252 19.99 10.74 0.95
CA ASP A 252 21.23 10.60 1.74
C ASP A 252 21.62 9.12 1.96
N HIS A 253 20.65 8.21 1.91
CA HIS A 253 20.83 6.77 2.09
C HIS A 253 20.41 5.96 0.86
N ALA A 254 20.36 6.59 -0.33
CA ALA A 254 19.89 5.95 -1.56
C ALA A 254 20.68 4.67 -1.90
N ASP A 255 21.95 4.59 -1.53
CA ASP A 255 22.82 3.42 -1.68
C ASP A 255 22.34 2.19 -0.91
N THR A 256 21.61 2.39 0.19
CA THR A 256 20.99 1.29 0.96
C THR A 256 19.75 0.71 0.27
N TYR A 257 19.08 1.50 -0.57
CA TYR A 257 17.88 1.09 -1.31
C TYR A 257 18.19 0.59 -2.72
N PHE A 258 19.24 1.13 -3.35
CA PHE A 258 19.58 0.90 -4.75
C PHE A 258 20.92 0.17 -4.92
N ASP A 259 20.91 -1.13 -4.62
CA ASP A 259 21.98 -2.03 -5.08
C ASP A 259 21.92 -2.23 -6.61
N GLN A 260 22.87 -2.99 -7.17
CA GLN A 260 22.93 -3.24 -8.62
C GLN A 260 21.60 -3.80 -9.15
N THR A 261 21.03 -4.80 -8.47
CA THR A 261 19.79 -5.46 -8.88
C THR A 261 18.60 -4.52 -8.84
N THR A 262 18.44 -3.77 -7.74
CA THR A 262 17.32 -2.86 -7.53
C THR A 262 17.40 -1.68 -8.50
N SER A 263 18.61 -1.19 -8.78
CA SER A 263 18.86 -0.15 -9.78
C SER A 263 18.47 -0.61 -11.20
N THR A 264 18.81 -1.84 -11.59
CA THR A 264 18.38 -2.40 -12.87
C THR A 264 16.85 -2.48 -12.96
N LEU A 265 16.19 -3.00 -11.92
CA LEU A 265 14.73 -3.08 -11.89
C LEU A 265 14.07 -1.69 -11.98
N PHE A 266 14.63 -0.71 -11.26
CA PHE A 266 14.15 0.67 -11.33
C PHE A 266 14.30 1.26 -12.72
N LEU A 267 15.46 1.13 -13.38
CA LEU A 267 15.66 1.68 -14.71
C LEU A 267 14.75 1.01 -15.75
N GLN A 268 14.50 -0.30 -15.63
CA GLN A 268 13.54 -1.00 -16.48
C GLN A 268 12.11 -0.47 -16.29
N PHE A 269 11.67 -0.34 -15.03
CA PHE A 269 10.39 0.27 -14.68
C PHE A 269 10.28 1.72 -15.18
N TYR A 270 11.31 2.53 -14.94
CA TYR A 270 11.37 3.93 -15.33
C TYR A 270 11.23 4.10 -16.85
N ASN A 271 12.03 3.36 -17.62
CA ASN A 271 12.01 3.47 -19.08
C ASN A 271 10.71 2.94 -19.70
N LYS A 272 10.15 1.86 -19.15
CA LYS A 272 8.98 1.17 -19.72
C LYS A 272 7.65 1.80 -19.31
N ALA A 273 7.51 2.18 -18.04
CA ALA A 273 6.25 2.67 -17.48
C ALA A 273 6.24 4.19 -17.26
N VAL A 274 7.29 4.75 -16.63
CA VAL A 274 7.26 6.14 -16.16
C VAL A 274 7.52 7.14 -17.30
N LYS A 275 8.62 6.95 -18.04
CA LYS A 275 9.09 7.88 -19.07
C LYS A 275 8.03 8.17 -20.15
N PRO A 276 7.23 7.21 -20.64
CA PRO A 276 6.14 7.49 -21.57
C PRO A 276 5.04 8.39 -20.97
N ILE A 277 4.73 8.23 -19.68
CA ILE A 277 3.64 8.95 -19.00
C ILE A 277 4.04 10.40 -18.68
N MET A 278 5.33 10.63 -18.37
CA MET A 278 5.91 11.96 -18.15
C MET A 278 5.95 12.86 -19.40
N LEU A 279 5.44 12.41 -20.55
CA LEU A 279 5.24 13.26 -21.73
C LEU A 279 4.11 14.28 -21.53
N SER A 280 3.14 14.00 -20.66
CA SER A 280 2.12 14.97 -20.27
C SER A 280 2.69 15.95 -19.23
N GLN A 281 2.29 17.23 -19.30
CA GLN A 281 2.81 18.24 -18.37
C GLN A 281 2.39 17.99 -16.92
N GLU A 282 1.16 17.51 -16.72
CA GLU A 282 0.59 17.21 -15.40
C GLU A 282 1.35 16.06 -14.72
N GLU A 283 1.49 14.92 -15.39
CA GLU A 283 2.21 13.77 -14.82
C GLU A 283 3.70 14.05 -14.66
N ARG A 284 4.28 14.85 -15.56
CA ARG A 284 5.66 15.29 -15.40
C ARG A 284 5.88 16.06 -14.11
N GLN A 285 4.94 16.93 -13.71
CA GLN A 285 5.08 17.67 -12.45
C GLN A 285 5.05 16.74 -11.24
N ARG A 286 4.24 15.68 -11.29
CA ARG A 286 4.07 14.70 -10.20
C ARG A 286 5.26 13.75 -10.05
N LEU A 287 5.92 13.41 -11.16
CA LEU A 287 6.93 12.34 -11.20
C LEU A 287 8.36 12.85 -11.45
N LEU A 288 8.58 14.17 -11.51
CA LEU A 288 9.89 14.74 -11.86
C LEU A 288 10.99 14.34 -10.88
N SER A 289 10.67 14.16 -9.59
CA SER A 289 11.62 13.76 -8.56
C SER A 289 12.27 12.41 -8.84
N LEU A 290 11.66 11.53 -9.65
CA LEU A 290 12.27 10.27 -10.07
C LEU A 290 13.57 10.46 -10.87
N GLU A 291 13.77 11.62 -11.50
CA GLU A 291 15.04 11.96 -12.16
C GLU A 291 16.21 12.10 -11.16
N GLU A 292 15.95 12.34 -9.87
CA GLU A 292 16.98 12.33 -8.82
C GLU A 292 17.52 10.92 -8.59
N ILE A 293 16.65 9.90 -8.58
CA ILE A 293 17.06 8.49 -8.50
C ILE A 293 17.84 8.10 -9.75
N VAL A 294 17.38 8.51 -10.94
CA VAL A 294 18.12 8.28 -12.20
C VAL A 294 19.52 8.93 -12.14
N SER A 295 19.61 10.15 -11.62
CA SER A 295 20.85 10.90 -11.48
C SER A 295 21.81 10.25 -10.48
N PHE A 296 21.28 9.73 -9.36
CA PHE A 296 22.03 8.91 -8.42
C PHE A 296 22.61 7.67 -9.10
N ILE A 297 21.79 6.87 -9.79
CA ILE A 297 22.26 5.63 -10.46
C ILE A 297 23.32 5.94 -11.53
N LYS A 298 23.15 7.01 -12.31
CA LYS A 298 24.15 7.45 -13.29
C LYS A 298 25.50 7.77 -12.65
N ARG A 299 25.48 8.38 -11.47
CA ARG A 299 26.69 8.83 -10.75
C ARG A 299 27.39 7.68 -10.04
N GLU A 300 26.62 6.89 -9.28
CA GLU A 300 27.17 5.87 -8.38
C GLU A 300 27.28 4.48 -9.01
N LEU A 301 26.43 4.17 -10.01
CA LEU A 301 26.38 2.87 -10.69
C LEU A 301 26.42 3.03 -12.22
N PRO A 302 27.46 3.68 -12.79
CA PRO A 302 27.53 3.99 -14.22
C PRO A 302 27.52 2.73 -15.12
N GLY A 303 27.95 1.57 -14.59
CA GLY A 303 27.86 0.29 -15.30
C GLY A 303 26.41 -0.14 -15.56
N VAL A 304 25.56 -0.07 -14.53
CA VAL A 304 24.12 -0.40 -14.63
C VAL A 304 23.42 0.54 -15.59
N TRP A 305 23.71 1.84 -15.48
CA TRP A 305 23.15 2.85 -16.40
C TRP A 305 23.50 2.53 -17.86
N SER A 306 24.76 2.19 -18.13
CA SER A 306 25.26 1.93 -19.48
C SER A 306 24.63 0.67 -20.09
N GLU A 307 24.45 -0.39 -19.31
CA GLU A 307 23.80 -1.63 -19.73
C GLU A 307 22.32 -1.40 -20.10
N CYS A 308 21.55 -0.72 -19.24
CA CYS A 308 20.14 -0.42 -19.54
C CYS A 308 19.96 0.53 -20.73
N ALA A 309 20.87 1.49 -20.93
CA ALA A 309 20.82 2.38 -22.09
C ALA A 309 21.01 1.61 -23.41
N LEU A 310 21.87 0.58 -23.42
CA LEU A 310 22.10 -0.27 -24.59
C LEU A 310 20.91 -1.18 -24.90
N GLU A 311 20.23 -1.72 -23.89
CA GLU A 311 19.01 -2.52 -24.07
C GLU A 311 17.87 -1.70 -24.70
N THR A 312 17.74 -0.43 -24.33
CA THR A 312 16.72 0.47 -24.89
C THR A 312 16.95 0.71 -26.40
N ILE A 313 18.20 0.92 -26.81
CA ILE A 313 18.58 1.15 -28.22
C ILE A 313 18.34 -0.11 -29.06
N ASN A 314 18.72 -1.29 -28.55
CA ASN A 314 18.53 -2.54 -29.28
C ASN A 314 17.05 -2.98 -29.36
N GLY A 315 16.25 -2.67 -28.34
CA GLY A 315 14.81 -2.93 -28.33
C GLY A 315 14.03 -2.09 -29.34
N GLU A 316 14.42 -0.83 -29.56
CA GLU A 316 13.82 0.05 -30.56
C GLU A 316 14.15 -0.40 -31.99
N LEU A 317 15.39 -0.83 -32.25
CA LEU A 317 15.82 -1.34 -33.57
C LEU A 317 15.14 -2.66 -33.98
N SER A 318 14.71 -3.48 -33.01
CA SER A 318 14.04 -4.76 -33.26
C SER A 318 12.54 -4.65 -33.58
N LYS A 319 11.91 -3.50 -33.34
CA LYS A 319 10.49 -3.27 -33.64
C LYS A 319 10.23 -2.80 -35.09
N ASP A 320 11.29 -2.50 -35.84
CA ASP A 320 11.26 -2.00 -37.22
C ASP A 320 11.69 -3.04 -38.28
N THR A 321 11.76 -4.33 -37.91
CA THR A 321 12.01 -5.48 -38.82
C THR A 321 10.87 -6.50 -38.77
#